data_AF-A0A7J4UNG3-F1
#
_entry.id   AF-A0A7J4UNG3-F1
#
_cell.length_a   1.000
_cell.length_b   1.000
_cell.length_c   1.000
_cell.angle_alpha   90.00
_cell.angle_beta   90.00
_cell.angle_gamma   90.00
#
_symmetry.space_group_name_H-M   'P 1'
#
loop_
_entity.id
_entity.type
_entity.pdbx_description
1 polymer ?
#
loop_
_entity_poly.entity_id
_entity_poly.type
_entity_poly.pdbx_seq_one_letter_code
_entity_poly.pdbx_strand_id
1 'polypeptide(L)'
;MSKKRETKPKVGEKIADALDIEYEATKDKTSIEKKQVNPIVKESKELEADYTSVRSNLYSIISKGNEAIDGILDVATEGDSPRAYEVAAQMIKTVADANKDLLDLHKKMKDIRKDDSGPSSVSHTNAIYVGSTKELQELVNQSRSAARRITDTNPNIIDVEVEDG
;
A
#
# COMPACT_ATOMS: atom_id res chain seq x y z
N MET A 1 -27.16 57.44 27.50
CA MET A 1 -26.78 56.40 28.49
C MET A 1 -26.33 55.15 27.73
N SER A 2 -25.02 54.96 27.56
CA SER A 2 -24.47 53.75 26.91
C SER A 2 -23.75 52.93 27.96
N LYS A 3 -24.31 51.75 28.26
CA LYS A 3 -23.82 50.82 29.28
C LYS A 3 -22.60 50.08 28.72
N LYS A 4 -21.41 50.44 29.22
CA LYS A 4 -20.13 49.80 28.87
C LYS A 4 -20.16 48.36 29.40
N ARG A 5 -20.08 47.36 28.52
CA ARG A 5 -19.97 45.95 28.90
C ARG A 5 -18.51 45.67 29.26
N GLU A 6 -18.25 45.38 30.52
CA GLU A 6 -16.92 44.95 30.99
C GLU A 6 -16.65 43.51 30.54
N THR A 7 -15.56 43.32 29.80
CA THR A 7 -15.06 42.01 29.38
C THR A 7 -14.27 41.39 30.53
N LYS A 8 -14.69 40.22 31.03
CA LYS A 8 -13.97 39.49 32.09
C LYS A 8 -12.58 39.04 31.58
N PRO A 9 -11.49 39.24 32.36
CA PRO A 9 -10.14 38.86 31.93
C PRO A 9 -9.99 37.33 31.88
N LYS A 10 -9.20 36.86 30.90
CA LYS A 10 -8.99 35.42 30.65
C LYS A 10 -8.18 34.80 31.80
N VAL A 11 -8.35 33.50 32.05
CA VAL A 11 -7.77 32.81 33.21
C VAL A 11 -6.24 32.95 33.27
N GLY A 12 -5.54 32.91 32.12
CA GLY A 12 -4.08 33.09 32.07
C GLY A 12 -3.60 34.47 32.53
N GLU A 13 -4.38 35.52 32.27
CA GLU A 13 -4.07 36.91 32.64
C GLU A 13 -4.18 37.09 34.16
N LYS A 14 -5.16 36.45 34.79
CA LYS A 14 -5.32 36.46 36.26
C LYS A 14 -4.23 35.72 37.00
N ILE A 15 -3.73 34.64 36.40
CA ILE A 15 -2.66 33.82 37.00
C ILE A 15 -1.32 34.57 36.90
N ALA A 16 -1.09 35.27 35.79
CA ALA A 16 0.12 36.07 35.60
C ALA A 16 0.18 37.28 36.54
N ASP A 17 -0.95 37.98 36.72
CA ASP A 17 -1.09 39.08 37.67
C ASP A 17 -0.87 38.63 39.12
N ALA A 18 -1.34 37.42 39.48
CA ALA A 18 -1.12 36.83 40.80
C ALA A 18 0.34 36.41 41.07
N LEU A 19 1.15 36.25 40.01
CA LEU A 19 2.53 35.77 40.09
C LEU A 19 3.55 36.85 39.73
N ASP A 20 3.10 38.10 39.50
CA ASP A 20 3.93 39.25 39.09
C ASP A 20 4.86 38.94 37.89
N ILE A 21 4.34 38.20 36.93
CA ILE A 21 5.04 37.84 35.69
C ILE A 21 4.32 38.41 34.48
N GLU A 22 5.08 38.91 33.49
CA GLU A 22 4.51 39.39 32.22
C GLU A 22 3.95 38.21 31.39
N TYR A 23 2.66 38.28 31.08
CA TYR A 23 1.97 37.28 30.25
C TYR A 23 2.10 37.59 28.76
N GLU A 24 3.03 36.92 28.09
CA GLU A 24 3.09 36.90 26.63
C GLU A 24 2.19 35.77 26.10
N ALA A 25 1.02 36.13 25.57
CA ALA A 25 0.14 35.19 24.89
C ALA A 25 0.80 34.73 23.58
N THR A 26 1.51 33.60 23.60
CA THR A 26 2.03 32.99 22.37
C THR A 26 0.84 32.66 21.47
N LYS A 27 0.70 33.42 20.38
CA LYS A 27 -0.17 33.05 19.27
C LYS A 27 0.53 31.93 18.51
N ASP A 28 0.56 30.75 19.11
CA ASP A 28 0.92 29.53 18.40
C ASP A 28 -0.18 29.26 17.37
N LYS A 29 0.03 29.82 16.17
CA LYS A 29 -0.60 29.35 14.95
C LYS A 29 -0.01 27.99 14.62
N THR A 30 -0.30 26.99 15.43
CA THR A 30 -0.24 25.61 14.97
C THR A 30 -1.45 25.45 14.07
N SER A 31 -1.27 25.80 12.79
CA SER A 31 -2.18 25.38 11.74
C SER A 31 -2.11 23.85 11.71
N ILE A 32 -2.96 23.21 12.50
CA ILE A 32 -3.27 21.79 12.33
C ILE A 32 -4.02 21.74 11.01
N GLU A 33 -3.29 21.62 9.91
CA GLU A 33 -3.88 21.10 8.68
C GLU A 33 -4.47 19.74 9.05
N LYS A 34 -5.79 19.71 9.22
CA LYS A 34 -6.56 18.47 9.21
C LYS A 34 -6.35 17.87 7.83
N LYS A 35 -5.28 17.10 7.68
CA LYS A 35 -5.10 16.16 6.57
C LYS A 35 -6.31 15.26 6.64
N GLN A 36 -7.27 15.47 5.74
CA GLN A 36 -8.40 14.58 5.57
C GLN A 36 -7.82 13.25 5.09
N VAL A 37 -7.53 12.37 6.04
CA VAL A 37 -7.07 11.02 5.76
C VAL A 37 -8.31 10.29 5.29
N ASN A 38 -8.39 10.02 3.98
CA ASN A 38 -9.40 9.12 3.44
C ASN A 38 -9.35 7.81 4.26
N PRO A 39 -10.46 7.37 4.88
CA PRO A 39 -10.45 6.21 5.77
C PRO A 39 -9.92 4.94 5.09
N ILE A 40 -10.13 4.82 3.78
CA ILE A 40 -9.69 3.72 2.91
C ILE A 40 -8.15 3.60 2.84
N VAL A 41 -7.42 4.71 2.93
CA VAL A 41 -5.93 4.69 2.88
C VAL A 41 -5.34 4.38 4.26
N LYS A 42 -6.11 4.58 5.33
CA LYS A 42 -5.65 4.34 6.69
C LYS A 42 -5.68 2.85 7.02
N GLU A 43 -6.77 2.18 6.64
CA GLU A 43 -7.00 0.75 6.87
C GLU A 43 -5.95 -0.11 6.14
N SER A 44 -5.61 0.22 4.90
CA SER A 44 -4.54 -0.47 4.17
C SER A 44 -3.15 -0.29 4.79
N LYS A 45 -2.85 0.88 5.37
CA LYS A 45 -1.56 1.12 6.05
C LYS A 45 -1.46 0.42 7.40
N GLU A 46 -2.55 0.36 8.16
CA GLU A 46 -2.63 -0.41 9.41
C GLU A 46 -2.50 -1.92 9.14
N LEU A 47 -3.16 -2.44 8.10
CA LEU A 47 -3.06 -3.85 7.71
C LEU A 47 -1.61 -4.28 7.38
N GLU A 48 -0.87 -3.46 6.62
CA GLU A 48 0.54 -3.74 6.31
C GLU A 48 1.43 -3.69 7.54
N ALA A 49 1.15 -2.79 8.48
CA ALA A 49 1.89 -2.68 9.74
C ALA A 49 1.64 -3.90 10.64
N ASP A 50 0.39 -4.34 10.75
CA ASP A 50 0.02 -5.54 11.52
C ASP A 50 0.61 -6.80 10.91
N TYR A 51 0.54 -6.94 9.58
CA TYR A 51 1.16 -8.06 8.87
C TYR A 51 2.68 -8.11 9.10
N THR A 52 3.36 -6.97 9.04
CA THR A 52 4.81 -6.89 9.30
C THR A 52 5.14 -7.27 10.74
N SER A 53 4.33 -6.80 11.69
CA SER A 53 4.49 -7.10 13.12
C SER A 53 4.31 -8.58 13.41
N VAL A 54 3.23 -9.19 12.90
CA VAL A 54 2.96 -10.63 13.05
C VAL A 54 4.07 -11.44 12.39
N ARG A 55 4.49 -11.10 11.16
CA ARG A 55 5.58 -11.78 10.48
C ARG A 55 6.90 -11.71 11.26
N SER A 56 7.23 -10.54 11.81
CA SER A 56 8.42 -10.36 12.65
C SER A 56 8.35 -11.21 13.93
N ASN A 57 7.18 -11.26 14.57
CA ASN A 57 6.97 -12.07 15.76
C ASN A 57 7.15 -13.57 15.45
N LEU A 58 6.56 -14.06 14.35
CA LEU A 58 6.72 -15.46 13.94
C LEU A 58 8.20 -15.79 13.65
N TYR A 59 8.93 -14.92 12.95
CA TYR A 59 10.37 -15.12 12.76
C TYR A 59 11.14 -15.14 14.07
N SER A 60 10.81 -14.24 15.01
CA SER A 60 11.44 -14.26 16.33
C SER A 60 11.14 -15.56 17.08
N ILE A 61 9.93 -16.10 16.98
CA ILE A 61 9.55 -17.37 17.63
C ILE A 61 10.31 -18.52 16.99
N ILE A 62 10.38 -18.59 15.65
CA ILE A 62 11.10 -19.64 14.93
C ILE A 62 12.60 -19.60 15.27
N SER A 63 13.21 -18.41 15.26
CA SER A 63 14.64 -18.26 15.58
C SER A 63 14.95 -18.69 17.00
N LYS A 64 14.20 -18.19 17.99
CA LYS A 64 14.38 -18.56 19.40
C LYS A 64 14.00 -20.02 19.66
N GLY A 65 13.04 -20.54 18.92
CA GLY A 65 12.62 -21.94 18.97
C GLY A 65 13.73 -22.88 18.48
N ASN A 66 14.40 -22.55 17.37
CA ASN A 66 15.55 -23.33 16.90
C ASN A 66 16.72 -23.28 17.90
N GLU A 67 17.05 -22.10 18.43
CA GLU A 67 18.09 -21.95 19.46
C GLU A 67 17.75 -22.75 20.74
N ALA A 68 16.49 -22.73 21.17
CA ALA A 68 16.02 -23.53 22.31
C ALA A 68 16.04 -25.04 22.03
N ILE A 69 15.74 -25.45 20.79
CA ILE A 69 15.83 -26.85 20.35
C ILE A 69 17.28 -27.31 20.41
N ASP A 70 18.23 -26.52 19.89
CA ASP A 70 19.65 -26.87 19.92
C ASP A 70 20.14 -26.97 21.38
N GLY A 71 19.81 -25.98 22.22
CA GLY A 71 20.18 -26.00 23.64
C GLY A 71 19.59 -27.17 24.41
N ILE A 72 18.35 -27.59 24.14
CA ILE A 72 17.81 -28.79 24.79
C ILE A 72 18.42 -30.07 24.23
N LEU A 73 18.83 -30.08 22.95
CA LEU A 73 19.44 -31.24 22.32
C LEU A 73 20.84 -31.50 22.91
N ASP A 74 21.60 -30.43 23.16
CA ASP A 74 22.89 -30.50 23.84
C ASP A 74 22.72 -31.10 25.24
N VAL A 75 21.77 -30.58 26.04
CA VAL A 75 21.45 -31.11 27.38
C VAL A 75 20.92 -32.54 27.31
N ALA A 76 20.13 -32.89 26.30
CA ALA A 76 19.61 -34.24 26.10
C ALA A 76 20.73 -35.24 25.76
N THR A 77 21.74 -34.79 25.01
CA THR A 77 22.89 -35.60 24.61
C THR A 77 23.86 -35.81 25.79
N GLU A 78 24.07 -34.77 26.61
CA GLU A 78 24.91 -34.86 27.82
C GLU A 78 24.24 -35.65 28.95
N GLY A 79 22.92 -35.50 29.11
CA GLY A 79 22.16 -36.13 30.18
C GLY A 79 21.57 -37.50 29.85
N ASP A 80 21.67 -37.94 28.59
CA ASP A 80 21.10 -39.17 28.02
C ASP A 80 19.68 -39.49 28.52
N SER A 81 18.85 -38.44 28.63
CA SER A 81 17.51 -38.52 29.22
C SER A 81 16.46 -38.67 28.13
N PRO A 82 15.72 -39.81 28.06
CA PRO A 82 14.65 -39.99 27.08
C PRO A 82 13.59 -38.88 27.13
N ARG A 83 13.39 -38.30 28.32
CA ARG A 83 12.42 -37.23 28.53
C ARG A 83 12.82 -35.93 27.82
N ALA A 84 14.11 -35.62 27.75
CA ALA A 84 14.59 -34.41 27.08
C ALA A 84 14.33 -34.48 25.56
N TYR A 85 14.52 -35.65 24.96
CA TYR A 85 14.19 -35.89 23.55
C TYR A 85 12.69 -35.78 23.23
N GLU A 86 11.82 -36.22 24.14
CA GLU A 86 10.37 -36.05 23.97
C GLU A 86 9.99 -34.56 23.96
N VAL A 87 10.55 -33.77 24.87
CA VAL A 87 10.30 -32.32 24.94
C VAL A 87 10.90 -31.61 23.72
N ALA A 88 12.09 -32.02 23.26
CA ALA A 88 12.68 -31.53 22.02
C ALA A 88 11.77 -31.81 20.81
N ALA A 89 11.22 -33.04 20.70
CA ALA A 89 10.27 -33.39 19.65
C ALA A 89 8.98 -32.53 19.71
N GLN A 90 8.49 -32.23 20.91
CA GLN A 90 7.37 -31.30 21.10
C GLN A 90 7.72 -29.87 20.67
N MET A 91 8.92 -29.38 21.00
CA MET A 91 9.37 -28.05 20.58
C MET A 91 9.55 -27.96 19.06
N ILE A 92 10.14 -28.98 18.43
CA ILE A 92 10.24 -29.07 16.96
C ILE A 92 8.84 -29.00 16.33
N LYS A 93 7.86 -29.68 16.91
CA LYS A 93 6.47 -29.59 16.45
C LYS A 93 5.92 -28.17 16.56
N THR A 94 6.13 -27.48 17.68
CA THR A 94 5.68 -26.09 17.84
C THR A 94 6.34 -25.12 16.85
N VAL A 95 7.63 -25.32 16.53
CA VAL A 95 8.34 -24.54 15.51
C VAL A 95 7.82 -24.85 14.10
N ALA A 96 7.51 -26.12 13.82
CA ALA A 96 6.86 -26.51 12.56
C ALA A 96 5.47 -25.89 12.40
N ASP A 97 4.67 -25.86 13.48
CA ASP A 97 3.37 -25.20 13.50
C ASP A 97 3.52 -23.68 13.29
N ALA A 98 4.49 -23.02 13.92
CA ALA A 98 4.79 -21.61 13.68
C ALA A 98 5.24 -21.32 12.23
N ASN A 99 6.00 -22.23 11.60
CA ASN A 99 6.34 -22.14 10.18
C ASN A 99 5.09 -22.26 9.28
N LYS A 100 4.16 -23.15 9.64
CA LYS A 100 2.88 -23.29 8.93
C LYS A 100 2.05 -22.02 9.07
N ASP A 101 1.97 -21.45 10.27
CA ASP A 101 1.27 -20.19 10.52
C ASP A 101 1.87 -19.03 9.71
N LEU A 102 3.19 -19.02 9.50
CA LEU A 102 3.86 -18.03 8.64
C LEU A 102 3.41 -18.17 7.18
N LEU A 103 3.31 -19.40 6.67
CA LEU A 103 2.79 -19.67 5.33
C LEU A 103 1.31 -19.30 5.20
N ASP A 104 0.52 -19.57 6.22
CA ASP A 104 -0.91 -19.25 6.22
C ASP A 104 -1.15 -17.75 6.37
N LEU A 105 -0.28 -17.02 7.08
CA LEU A 105 -0.26 -15.55 7.12
C LEU A 105 -0.07 -14.96 5.71
N HIS A 106 0.89 -15.51 4.94
CA HIS A 106 1.11 -15.08 3.55
C HIS A 106 -0.11 -15.32 2.66
N LYS A 107 -0.80 -16.45 2.82
CA LYS A 107 -2.04 -16.75 2.07
C LYS A 107 -3.16 -15.77 2.46
N LYS A 108 -3.42 -15.62 3.76
CA LYS A 108 -4.45 -14.71 4.27
C LYS A 108 -4.22 -13.27 3.81
N MET A 109 -2.97 -12.80 3.84
CA MET A 109 -2.63 -11.45 3.37
C MET A 109 -2.90 -11.31 1.86
N LYS A 110 -2.57 -12.33 1.07
CA LYS A 110 -2.86 -12.35 -0.37
C LYS A 110 -4.36 -12.39 -0.65
N ASP A 111 -5.13 -13.12 0.14
CA ASP A 111 -6.57 -13.25 -0.02
C ASP A 111 -7.29 -11.95 0.38
N ILE A 112 -6.89 -11.32 1.49
CA ILE A 112 -7.41 -9.99 1.90
C ILE A 112 -7.13 -8.94 0.80
N ARG A 113 -5.90 -8.88 0.29
CA ARG A 113 -5.55 -7.96 -0.80
C ARG A 113 -6.31 -8.27 -2.11
N LYS A 114 -6.70 -9.53 -2.34
CA LYS A 114 -7.50 -9.92 -3.50
C LYS A 114 -8.96 -9.53 -3.36
N ASP A 115 -9.53 -9.62 -2.17
CA ASP A 115 -10.90 -9.18 -1.90
C ASP A 115 -11.04 -7.65 -2.05
N ASP A 116 -10.00 -6.89 -1.69
CA ASP A 116 -9.94 -5.44 -1.97
C ASP A 116 -9.79 -5.12 -3.48
N SER A 117 -9.15 -6.02 -4.24
CA SER A 117 -9.18 -6.00 -5.70
C SER A 117 -10.36 -6.84 -6.20
N GLY A 118 -11.59 -6.41 -5.90
CA GLY A 118 -12.80 -6.96 -6.50
C GLY A 118 -12.59 -7.23 -7.99
N PRO A 119 -13.17 -8.32 -8.54
CA PRO A 119 -12.67 -9.00 -9.73
C PRO A 119 -12.18 -7.97 -10.71
N SER A 120 -10.88 -7.98 -11.03
CA SER A 120 -10.42 -7.32 -12.23
C SER A 120 -11.25 -7.96 -13.32
N SER A 121 -12.38 -7.34 -13.64
CA SER A 121 -13.11 -7.54 -14.85
C SER A 121 -12.09 -7.09 -15.88
N VAL A 122 -11.19 -8.00 -16.21
CA VAL A 122 -10.76 -8.18 -17.57
C VAL A 122 -12.08 -8.45 -18.25
N SER A 123 -12.78 -7.35 -18.57
CA SER A 123 -13.75 -7.28 -19.63
C SER A 123 -12.95 -7.81 -20.79
N HIS A 124 -13.00 -9.13 -20.97
CA HIS A 124 -12.75 -9.75 -22.24
C HIS A 124 -13.90 -9.21 -23.07
N THR A 125 -13.72 -7.97 -23.52
CA THR A 125 -14.47 -7.28 -24.55
C THR A 125 -14.22 -8.13 -25.77
N ASN A 126 -14.88 -9.26 -25.79
CA ASN A 126 -15.01 -10.15 -26.91
C ASN A 126 -15.85 -9.35 -27.88
N ALA A 127 -15.21 -8.36 -28.51
CA ALA A 127 -15.78 -7.49 -29.51
C ALA A 127 -15.96 -8.40 -30.72
N ILE A 128 -17.04 -9.17 -30.69
CA ILE A 128 -17.55 -9.85 -31.87
C ILE A 128 -17.95 -8.70 -32.80
N TYR A 129 -17.02 -8.32 -33.66
CA TYR A 129 -17.23 -7.29 -34.65
C TYR A 129 -18.10 -7.88 -35.75
N VAL A 130 -19.37 -7.51 -35.73
CA VAL A 130 -20.36 -7.88 -36.74
C VAL A 130 -20.24 -6.92 -37.93
N GLY A 131 -19.18 -7.08 -38.71
CA GLY A 131 -18.90 -6.29 -39.91
C GLY A 131 -17.98 -7.03 -40.88
N SER A 132 -17.64 -6.37 -41.99
CA SER A 132 -16.77 -6.96 -43.01
C SER A 132 -15.33 -7.06 -42.52
N THR A 133 -14.63 -8.14 -42.84
CA THR A 133 -13.18 -8.32 -42.56
C THR A 133 -12.34 -7.12 -43.04
N LYS A 134 -12.78 -6.43 -44.10
CA LYS A 134 -12.14 -5.22 -44.63
C LYS A 134 -12.14 -4.06 -43.62
N GLU A 135 -13.24 -3.91 -42.90
CA GLU A 135 -13.49 -2.81 -41.97
C GLU A 135 -12.72 -3.02 -40.65
N LEU A 136 -12.57 -4.29 -40.24
CA LEU A 136 -11.62 -4.68 -39.18
C LEU A 136 -10.17 -4.37 -39.52
N GLN A 137 -9.76 -4.68 -40.76
CA GLN A 137 -8.38 -4.42 -41.20
C GLN A 137 -8.07 -2.92 -41.23
N GLU A 138 -9.06 -2.07 -41.51
CA GLU A 138 -8.93 -0.61 -41.50
C GLU A 138 -8.80 -0.05 -40.07
N LEU A 139 -9.55 -0.61 -39.11
CA LEU A 139 -9.45 -0.27 -37.69
C LEU A 139 -8.09 -0.68 -37.09
N VAL A 140 -7.61 -1.88 -37.41
CA VAL A 140 -6.34 -2.44 -36.90
C VAL A 140 -5.12 -1.79 -37.56
N ASN A 141 -5.21 -1.48 -38.86
CA ASN A 141 -4.12 -0.87 -39.63
C ASN A 141 -4.52 0.49 -40.18
N GLN A 142 -4.67 1.47 -39.28
CA GLN A 142 -4.98 2.87 -39.64
C GLN A 142 -4.00 3.47 -40.67
N SER A 143 -2.76 2.96 -40.74
CA SER A 143 -1.75 3.37 -41.74
C SER A 143 -2.02 2.87 -43.16
N ARG A 144 -2.78 1.78 -43.34
CA ARG A 144 -3.14 1.20 -44.64
C ARG A 144 -4.59 1.46 -45.05
N SER A 145 -5.33 2.21 -44.21
CA SER A 145 -6.72 2.60 -44.44
C SER A 145 -6.90 3.27 -45.81
N ALA A 146 -7.88 2.80 -46.59
CA ALA A 146 -8.15 3.35 -47.92
C ALA A 146 -8.69 4.78 -47.82
N ALA A 147 -9.32 5.13 -46.69
CA ALA A 147 -9.82 6.47 -46.40
C ALA A 147 -8.72 7.55 -46.38
N ARG A 148 -7.47 7.21 -46.02
CA ARG A 148 -6.37 8.18 -45.96
C ARG A 148 -5.75 8.49 -47.32
N ARG A 149 -5.99 7.66 -48.34
CA ARG A 149 -5.46 7.88 -49.71
C ARG A 149 -6.27 8.90 -50.51
N ILE A 150 -7.44 9.32 -50.02
CA ILE A 150 -8.33 10.25 -50.74
C ILE A 150 -8.02 11.72 -50.36
N THR A 151 -7.35 11.97 -49.23
CA THR A 151 -7.05 13.33 -48.77
C THR A 151 -5.68 13.88 -49.19
N ASP A 152 -4.89 13.11 -49.96
CA ASP A 152 -3.53 13.52 -50.39
C ASP A 152 -3.45 13.84 -51.89
N THR A 153 -4.57 14.23 -52.49
CA THR A 153 -4.57 14.80 -53.85
C THR A 153 -4.60 16.32 -53.73
N ASN A 154 -3.45 16.93 -53.36
CA ASN A 154 -3.27 18.36 -53.49
C ASN A 154 -2.75 18.66 -54.91
N PRO A 155 -3.51 19.36 -55.78
CA PRO A 155 -3.20 19.47 -57.22
C PRO A 155 -2.16 20.56 -57.56
N ASN A 156 -1.18 20.83 -56.70
CA ASN A 156 -0.17 21.88 -56.94
C ASN A 156 1.26 21.40 -56.63
N ILE A 157 1.72 20.40 -57.38
CA ILE A 157 3.15 20.19 -57.57
C ILE A 157 3.41 20.46 -59.05
N ILE A 158 4.00 21.63 -59.31
CA ILE A 158 4.51 22.02 -60.61
C ILE A 158 5.84 21.28 -60.76
N ASP A 159 5.90 20.33 -61.69
CA ASP A 159 7.16 19.78 -62.16
C ASP A 159 7.96 20.95 -62.77
N VAL A 160 8.97 21.42 -62.04
CA VAL A 160 9.98 22.32 -62.58
C VAL A 160 10.94 21.44 -63.37
N GLU A 161 10.76 21.44 -64.68
CA GLU A 161 11.81 21.06 -65.63
C GLU A 161 13.05 21.89 -65.33
N VAL A 162 14.14 21.21 -65.00
CA VAL A 162 15.48 21.79 -65.01
C VAL A 162 16.15 21.29 -66.28
N GLU A 163 15.97 22.05 -67.37
CA GLU A 163 16.85 22.03 -68.53
C GLU A 163 17.97 23.05 -68.31
N ASP A 164 19.21 22.58 -68.24
CA ASP A 164 20.27 22.89 -69.21
C ASP A 164 21.68 22.80 -68.60
N GLY A 165 22.55 22.07 -69.30
CA GLY A 165 23.98 21.92 -69.04
C GLY A 165 24.57 20.66 -69.65
#